data_AF-A0A4Q3YID9-F1
#
_entry.id   AF-A0A4Q3YID9-F1
#
_cell.length_a   1.000
_cell.length_b   1.000
_cell.length_c   1.000
_cell.angle_alpha   90.00
_cell.angle_beta   90.00
_cell.angle_gamma   90.00
#
_symmetry.space_group_name_H-M   'P 1'
#
loop_
_entity.id
_entity.type
_entity.pdbx_description
1 polymer ?
#
loop_
_entity_poly.entity_id
_entity_poly.type
_entity_poly.pdbx_seq_one_letter_code
_entity_poly.pdbx_strand_id
1 'polypeptide(L)'
;MRSAEVAKNRSDLLKAAAKWPTRIERLEFEGVPNLGSGELTFDSPLSVLCGTNGAGKTTLLRCLWAVLDPNHVAGTPGTIRKLRGGKANLEIWRHGKSLSFASIFTEDEVAGDAEHEIPIVHIDASGDVLWQINTYDMYPGLENYTEGLGHYDLDAGELETVRFLARRNYDSVAVYESEFQDRSFPFFSVSYADGVYDSRTMGTGELAALFLWWALKRAEKNSILLVEEPESFLSPVKPSSSA
;
A
#
# COMPACT_ATOMS: atom_id res chain seq x y z
N MET A 1 -8.21 8.69 23.69
CA MET A 1 -8.75 7.37 23.24
C MET A 1 -7.91 6.68 22.14
N ARG A 2 -6.64 7.04 21.86
CA ARG A 2 -5.99 6.66 20.56
C ARG A 2 -4.68 5.88 20.61
N SER A 3 -3.93 5.88 21.72
CA SER A 3 -2.70 5.08 21.85
C SER A 3 -2.97 3.65 22.29
N ALA A 4 -3.95 3.46 23.18
CA ALA A 4 -4.32 2.15 23.71
C ALA A 4 -4.84 1.20 22.62
N GLU A 5 -5.61 1.72 21.66
CA GLU A 5 -6.14 0.93 20.55
C GLU A 5 -5.05 0.52 19.55
N VAL A 6 -4.16 1.44 19.16
CA VAL A 6 -3.00 1.12 18.32
C VAL A 6 -2.07 0.11 19.02
N ALA A 7 -1.83 0.29 20.32
CA ALA A 7 -1.04 -0.64 21.11
C ALA A 7 -1.70 -2.02 21.21
N LYS A 8 -3.03 -2.08 21.37
CA LYS A 8 -3.81 -3.31 21.35
C LYS A 8 -3.71 -3.99 19.99
N ASN A 9 -3.95 -3.26 18.89
CA ASN A 9 -3.85 -3.79 17.53
C ASN A 9 -2.46 -4.36 17.26
N ARG A 10 -1.39 -3.64 17.64
CA ARG A 10 -0.01 -4.14 17.55
C ARG A 10 0.18 -5.42 18.37
N SER A 11 -0.33 -5.47 19.61
CA SER A 11 -0.22 -6.64 20.47
C SER A 11 -0.93 -7.85 19.87
N ASP A 12 -2.13 -7.66 19.33
CA ASP A 12 -2.93 -8.72 18.74
C ASP A 12 -2.29 -9.23 17.44
N LEU A 13 -1.71 -8.34 16.64
CA LEU A 13 -0.97 -8.66 15.42
C LEU A 13 0.26 -9.53 15.73
N LEU A 14 1.04 -9.18 16.76
CA LEU A 14 2.20 -9.96 17.20
C LEU A 14 1.82 -11.31 17.82
N LYS A 15 0.74 -11.38 18.61
CA LYS A 15 0.23 -12.67 19.14
C LYS A 15 -0.26 -13.60 18.04
N ALA A 16 -0.76 -13.03 16.95
CA ALA A 16 -1.20 -13.78 15.80
C ALA A 16 -0.05 -14.21 14.88
N ALA A 17 1.14 -13.61 14.97
CA ALA A 17 2.26 -13.79 14.03
C ALA A 17 2.57 -15.26 13.69
N ALA A 18 2.65 -16.14 14.70
CA ALA A 18 2.93 -17.56 14.50
C ALA A 18 1.84 -18.32 13.71
N LYS A 19 0.65 -17.73 13.56
CA LYS A 19 -0.49 -18.30 12.82
C LYS A 19 -0.53 -17.85 11.36
N TRP A 20 0.30 -16.87 10.95
CA TRP A 20 0.31 -16.39 9.58
C TRP A 20 0.93 -17.46 8.67
N PRO A 21 0.19 -17.93 7.65
CA PRO A 21 0.68 -19.00 6.79
C PRO A 21 1.78 -18.52 5.85
N THR A 22 1.87 -17.22 5.57
CA THR A 22 2.87 -16.57 4.71
C THR A 22 3.60 -15.49 5.51
N ARG A 23 4.94 -15.49 5.50
CA ARG A 23 5.77 -14.42 6.06
C ARG A 23 7.09 -14.31 5.30
N ILE A 24 7.58 -13.09 5.12
CA ILE A 24 8.98 -12.86 4.73
C ILE A 24 9.84 -13.17 5.96
N GLU A 25 10.94 -13.89 5.77
CA GLU A 25 11.87 -14.22 6.85
C GLU A 25 13.17 -13.43 6.72
N ARG A 26 13.68 -13.31 5.49
CA ARG A 26 15.00 -12.73 5.25
C ARG A 26 15.13 -12.14 3.86
N LEU A 27 15.73 -10.97 3.75
CA LEU A 27 16.13 -10.35 2.49
C LEU A 27 17.64 -10.09 2.54
N GLU A 28 18.38 -10.68 1.61
CA GLU A 28 19.76 -10.33 1.32
C GLU A 28 19.81 -9.51 0.04
N PHE A 29 20.68 -8.52 -0.03
CA PHE A 29 20.96 -7.78 -1.25
C PHE A 29 22.45 -7.49 -1.38
N GLU A 30 22.95 -7.49 -2.61
CA GLU A 30 24.37 -7.29 -2.91
C GLU A 30 24.54 -6.31 -4.08
N GLY A 31 25.35 -5.27 -3.87
CA GLY A 31 25.74 -4.35 -4.93
C GLY A 31 24.61 -3.49 -5.50
N VAL A 32 23.52 -3.26 -4.75
CA VAL A 32 22.38 -2.47 -5.21
C VAL A 32 22.69 -0.97 -5.14
N PRO A 33 22.56 -0.19 -6.23
CA PRO A 33 22.87 1.24 -6.24
C PRO A 33 22.17 2.04 -5.12
N ASN A 34 22.94 2.87 -4.41
CA ASN A 34 22.50 3.70 -3.27
C ASN A 34 21.99 2.92 -2.03
N LEU A 35 22.01 1.59 -2.07
CA LEU A 35 21.65 0.72 -0.95
C LEU A 35 22.87 -0.10 -0.46
N GLY A 36 23.77 -0.48 -1.36
CA GLY A 36 24.98 -1.25 -1.06
C GLY A 36 24.70 -2.75 -1.00
N SER A 37 25.29 -3.41 0.00
CA SER A 37 25.05 -4.82 0.31
C SER A 37 24.64 -4.95 1.77
N GLY A 38 23.76 -5.89 2.08
CA GLY A 38 23.26 -6.07 3.42
C GLY A 38 22.23 -7.18 3.53
N GLU A 39 21.74 -7.35 4.75
CA GLU A 39 20.79 -8.37 5.12
C GLU A 39 19.78 -7.78 6.10
N LEU A 40 18.52 -8.18 5.95
CA LEU A 40 17.43 -7.88 6.86
C LEU A 40 16.70 -9.16 7.22
N THR A 41 16.47 -9.38 8.51
CA THR A 41 15.58 -10.42 9.02
C THR A 41 14.27 -9.82 9.49
N PHE A 42 13.18 -10.55 9.28
CA PHE A 42 11.82 -10.09 9.54
C PHE A 42 11.16 -10.97 10.60
N ASP A 43 11.15 -10.49 11.84
CA ASP A 43 10.58 -11.21 12.99
C ASP A 43 9.12 -10.83 13.27
N SER A 44 8.55 -9.95 12.46
CA SER A 44 7.21 -9.39 12.65
C SER A 44 6.41 -9.40 11.34
N PRO A 45 5.12 -9.82 11.38
CA PRO A 45 4.20 -9.71 10.24
C PRO A 45 3.95 -8.26 9.79
N LEU A 46 4.28 -7.26 10.61
CA LEU A 46 4.31 -5.86 10.21
C LEU A 46 5.70 -5.29 10.46
N SER A 47 6.34 -4.84 9.40
CA SER A 47 7.65 -4.19 9.43
C SER A 47 7.54 -2.78 8.89
N VAL A 48 8.13 -1.81 9.60
CA VAL A 48 8.09 -0.39 9.22
C VAL A 48 9.51 0.07 8.97
N LEU A 49 9.78 0.52 7.74
CA LEU A 49 11.08 1.08 7.36
C LEU A 49 11.08 2.58 7.66
N CYS A 50 11.82 2.98 8.70
CA CYS A 50 11.99 4.37 9.09
C CYS A 50 13.43 4.85 8.86
N GLY A 51 13.61 6.14 8.61
CA GLY A 51 14.94 6.72 8.37
C GLY A 51 14.86 8.05 7.63
N THR A 52 15.98 8.76 7.55
CA THR A 52 16.07 10.04 6.84
C THR A 52 15.79 9.89 5.35
N ASN A 53 15.52 11.02 4.68
CA ASN A 53 15.43 11.05 3.23
C ASN A 53 16.78 10.64 2.63
N GLY A 54 16.73 9.90 1.50
CA GLY A 54 17.93 9.37 0.84
C GLY A 54 18.54 8.12 1.49
N ALA A 55 18.02 7.62 2.63
CA ALA A 55 18.53 6.41 3.30
C ALA A 55 18.24 5.09 2.56
N GLY A 56 17.69 5.13 1.35
CA GLY A 56 17.43 3.94 0.54
C GLY A 56 16.12 3.19 0.84
N LYS A 57 15.24 3.68 1.72
CA LYS A 57 13.97 3.01 2.11
C LYS A 57 13.13 2.56 0.91
N THR A 58 12.85 3.47 -0.01
CA THR A 58 12.11 3.18 -1.25
C THR A 58 12.85 2.19 -2.14
N THR A 59 14.18 2.31 -2.25
CA THR A 59 15.00 1.37 -3.03
C THR A 59 14.97 -0.03 -2.44
N LEU A 60 15.00 -0.14 -1.11
CA LEU A 60 14.90 -1.41 -0.39
C LEU A 60 13.52 -2.06 -0.58
N LEU A 61 12.44 -1.30 -0.45
CA LEU A 61 11.09 -1.83 -0.66
C LEU A 61 10.88 -2.27 -2.12
N ARG A 62 11.44 -1.52 -3.07
CA ARG A 62 11.47 -1.90 -4.50
C ARG A 62 12.33 -3.11 -4.79
N CYS A 63 13.44 -3.27 -4.09
CA CYS A 63 14.28 -4.46 -4.17
C CYS A 63 13.49 -5.70 -3.72
N LEU A 64 12.77 -5.60 -2.59
CA LEU A 64 11.86 -6.64 -2.13
C LEU A 64 10.76 -6.93 -3.15
N TRP A 65 10.12 -5.89 -3.71
CA TRP A 65 9.10 -6.04 -4.75
C TRP A 65 9.64 -6.74 -6.00
N ALA A 66 10.86 -6.40 -6.43
CA ALA A 66 11.49 -6.97 -7.62
C ALA A 66 11.89 -8.44 -7.47
N VAL A 67 12.06 -8.94 -6.23
CA VAL A 67 12.26 -10.37 -5.96
C VAL A 67 10.92 -11.11 -5.91
N LEU A 68 9.87 -10.45 -5.43
CA LEU A 68 8.51 -11.01 -5.31
C LEU A 68 7.73 -10.98 -6.63
N ASP A 69 7.96 -10.00 -7.48
CA ASP A 69 7.19 -9.82 -8.72
C ASP A 69 8.05 -9.13 -9.79
N PRO A 70 9.08 -9.83 -10.31
CA PRO A 70 9.99 -9.26 -11.30
C PRO A 70 9.26 -8.81 -12.58
N ASN A 71 8.20 -9.53 -12.98
CA ASN A 71 7.42 -9.22 -14.18
C ASN A 71 6.66 -7.89 -14.04
N HIS A 72 6.01 -7.65 -12.90
CA HIS A 72 5.33 -6.38 -12.66
C HIS A 72 6.33 -5.22 -12.56
N VAL A 73 7.45 -5.45 -11.88
CA VAL A 73 8.51 -4.44 -11.77
C VAL A 73 9.11 -4.08 -13.12
N ALA A 74 9.26 -5.03 -14.05
CA ALA A 74 9.71 -4.78 -15.42
C ALA A 74 8.79 -3.82 -16.19
N GLY A 75 7.50 -3.76 -15.83
CA GLY A 75 6.54 -2.79 -16.37
C GLY A 75 6.58 -1.41 -15.69
N THR A 76 7.45 -1.19 -14.69
CA THR A 76 7.45 0.00 -13.83
C THR A 76 8.77 0.77 -13.95
N PRO A 77 8.89 1.73 -14.91
CA PRO A 77 10.17 2.41 -15.20
C PRO A 77 10.79 3.13 -14.00
N GLY A 78 9.96 3.68 -13.11
CA GLY A 78 10.44 4.35 -11.89
C GLY A 78 11.16 3.39 -10.93
N THR A 79 10.81 2.11 -10.95
CA THR A 79 11.42 1.06 -10.13
C THR A 79 12.73 0.57 -10.75
N ILE A 80 12.73 0.24 -12.04
CA ILE A 80 13.93 -0.22 -12.77
C ILE A 80 15.07 0.80 -12.66
N ARG A 81 14.76 2.10 -12.79
CA ARG A 81 15.77 3.18 -12.65
C ARG A 81 16.47 3.22 -11.29
N LYS A 82 15.87 2.65 -10.24
CA LYS A 82 16.50 2.54 -8.91
C LYS A 82 17.28 1.25 -8.74
N LEU A 83 16.94 0.21 -9.50
CA LEU A 83 17.56 -1.12 -9.46
C LEU A 83 18.43 -1.34 -10.70
N ARG A 84 19.45 -0.50 -10.91
CA ARG A 84 20.30 -0.54 -12.12
C ARG A 84 21.46 -1.54 -12.04
N GLY A 85 21.53 -2.34 -10.98
CA GLY A 85 22.68 -3.19 -10.69
C GLY A 85 22.51 -3.96 -9.38
N GLY A 86 23.23 -5.07 -9.26
CA GLY A 86 23.24 -5.90 -8.06
C GLY A 86 22.31 -7.10 -8.16
N LYS A 87 22.04 -7.71 -7.02
CA LYS A 87 21.12 -8.86 -6.88
C LYS A 87 20.50 -8.88 -5.49
N ALA A 88 19.45 -9.64 -5.33
CA ALA A 88 18.84 -9.90 -4.04
C ALA A 88 18.29 -11.32 -3.95
N ASN A 89 18.32 -11.87 -2.73
CA ASN A 89 17.73 -13.15 -2.38
C ASN A 89 16.70 -12.93 -1.27
N LEU A 90 15.55 -13.58 -1.38
CA LEU A 90 14.45 -13.47 -0.43
C LEU A 90 14.04 -14.85 0.05
N GLU A 91 14.02 -15.04 1.37
CA GLU A 91 13.51 -16.23 2.03
C GLU A 91 12.10 -15.94 2.57
N ILE A 92 11.16 -16.82 2.25
CA ILE A 92 9.75 -16.72 2.64
C ILE A 92 9.31 -18.04 3.25
N TRP A 93 8.61 -17.98 4.37
CA TRP A 93 7.85 -19.12 4.86
C TRP A 93 6.43 -19.09 4.33
N ARG A 94 5.99 -20.20 3.72
CA ARG A 94 4.64 -20.38 3.23
C ARG A 94 4.09 -21.77 3.53
N HIS A 95 2.96 -21.85 4.22
CA HIS A 95 2.21 -23.08 4.51
C HIS A 95 3.09 -24.25 5.02
N GLY A 96 4.05 -23.98 5.91
CA GLY A 96 4.90 -25.03 6.48
C GLY A 96 6.22 -25.25 5.74
N LYS A 97 6.50 -24.51 4.67
CA LYS A 97 7.69 -24.66 3.82
C LYS A 97 8.45 -23.34 3.71
N SER A 98 9.79 -23.42 3.69
CA SER A 98 10.64 -22.28 3.31
C SER A 98 10.82 -22.29 1.79
N LEU A 99 10.69 -21.11 1.19
CA LEU A 99 10.87 -20.82 -0.23
C LEU A 99 11.98 -19.78 -0.35
N SER A 100 12.80 -19.89 -1.39
CA SER A 100 13.87 -18.94 -1.70
C SER A 100 13.68 -18.43 -3.11
N PHE A 101 13.78 -17.12 -3.28
CA PHE A 101 13.66 -16.44 -4.57
C PHE A 101 14.88 -15.56 -4.77
N ALA A 102 15.34 -15.43 -6.01
CA ALA A 102 16.45 -14.55 -6.36
C ALA A 102 16.11 -13.67 -7.57
N SER A 103 16.59 -12.43 -7.53
CA SER A 103 16.57 -11.52 -8.67
C SER A 103 17.94 -10.88 -8.87
N ILE A 104 18.31 -10.71 -10.13
CA ILE A 104 19.47 -9.95 -10.61
C ILE A 104 18.97 -8.68 -11.26
N PHE A 105 19.63 -7.57 -10.95
CA PHE A 105 19.30 -6.25 -11.45
C PHE A 105 20.37 -5.79 -12.43
N THR A 106 19.94 -5.29 -13.57
CA THR A 106 20.79 -4.69 -14.62
C THR A 106 20.29 -3.30 -14.96
N GLU A 107 20.96 -2.58 -15.87
CA GLU A 107 20.57 -1.19 -16.16
C GLU A 107 19.13 -1.05 -16.67
N ASP A 108 18.64 -2.05 -17.40
CA ASP A 108 17.37 -1.99 -18.12
C ASP A 108 16.40 -3.14 -17.74
N GLU A 109 16.84 -4.12 -16.97
CA GLU A 109 16.07 -5.34 -16.70
C GLU A 109 16.22 -5.82 -15.25
N VAL A 110 15.12 -6.35 -14.72
CA VAL A 110 15.09 -7.18 -13.51
C VAL A 110 14.81 -8.61 -13.97
N ALA A 111 15.78 -9.51 -13.79
CA ALA A 111 15.64 -10.92 -14.09
C ALA A 111 15.57 -11.71 -12.78
N GLY A 112 14.53 -12.51 -12.58
CA GLY A 112 14.38 -13.26 -11.33
C GLY A 112 13.38 -14.41 -11.46
N ASP A 113 13.16 -15.09 -10.33
CA ASP A 113 12.17 -16.15 -10.23
C ASP A 113 10.77 -15.56 -10.44
N ALA A 114 10.19 -15.81 -11.61
CA ALA A 114 8.99 -15.11 -12.05
C ALA A 114 7.67 -15.78 -11.64
N GLU A 115 7.72 -17.04 -11.18
CA GLU A 115 6.53 -17.85 -10.96
C GLU A 115 6.39 -18.31 -9.51
N HIS A 116 5.41 -17.72 -8.82
CA HIS A 116 4.90 -18.24 -7.56
C HIS A 116 3.44 -17.85 -7.38
N GLU A 117 2.70 -18.62 -6.57
CA GLU A 117 1.28 -18.34 -6.29
C GLU A 117 1.07 -17.34 -5.13
N ILE A 118 2.10 -16.61 -4.69
CA ILE A 118 1.98 -15.67 -3.57
C ILE A 118 1.36 -14.38 -4.11
N PRO A 119 0.16 -13.95 -3.65
CA PRO A 119 -0.39 -12.68 -4.08
C PRO A 119 0.45 -11.53 -3.52
N ILE A 120 0.89 -10.63 -4.39
CA ILE A 120 1.69 -9.47 -4.02
C ILE A 120 0.86 -8.21 -4.26
N VAL A 121 0.72 -7.38 -3.23
CA VAL A 121 0.02 -6.11 -3.31
C VAL A 121 1.02 -5.00 -3.03
N HIS A 122 1.33 -4.21 -4.05
CA HIS A 122 2.13 -2.99 -3.92
C HIS A 122 1.20 -1.78 -3.96
N ILE A 123 1.34 -0.90 -2.98
CA ILE A 123 0.56 0.34 -2.85
C ILE A 123 1.57 1.49 -2.80
N ASP A 124 1.54 2.36 -3.81
CA ASP A 124 2.28 3.62 -3.79
C ASP A 124 1.31 4.74 -3.45
N ALA A 125 1.14 5.01 -2.15
CA ALA A 125 0.10 5.93 -1.70
C ALA A 125 0.30 7.35 -2.24
N SER A 126 1.54 7.77 -2.54
CA SER A 126 1.79 9.08 -3.14
C SER A 126 1.48 9.07 -4.63
N GLY A 127 2.00 8.10 -5.37
CA GLY A 127 1.79 7.95 -6.81
C GLY A 127 0.32 7.67 -7.18
N ASP A 128 -0.32 6.72 -6.51
CA ASP A 128 -1.65 6.24 -6.84
C ASP A 128 -2.74 7.28 -6.57
N VAL A 129 -2.61 8.08 -5.50
CA VAL A 129 -3.57 9.16 -5.21
C VAL A 129 -3.46 10.28 -6.22
N LEU A 130 -2.24 10.66 -6.64
CA LEU A 130 -2.04 11.66 -7.70
C LEU A 130 -2.55 11.15 -9.05
N TRP A 131 -2.32 9.87 -9.36
CA TRP A 131 -2.86 9.25 -10.57
C TRP A 131 -4.39 9.24 -10.56
N GLN A 132 -5.04 8.96 -9.43
CA GLN A 132 -6.50 9.02 -9.27
C GLN A 132 -7.03 10.43 -9.53
N ILE A 133 -6.47 11.46 -8.90
CA ILE A 133 -6.90 12.86 -9.08
C ILE A 133 -6.85 13.24 -10.56
N ASN A 134 -5.71 12.99 -11.23
CA ASN A 134 -5.57 13.28 -12.66
C ASN A 134 -6.53 12.45 -13.51
N THR A 135 -6.79 11.19 -13.14
CA THR A 135 -7.72 10.32 -13.85
C THR A 135 -9.15 10.85 -13.76
N TYR A 136 -9.60 11.32 -12.60
CA TYR A 136 -10.94 11.91 -12.46
C TYR A 136 -11.13 13.15 -13.35
N ASP A 137 -10.11 13.99 -13.48
CA ASP A 137 -10.16 15.20 -14.32
C ASP A 137 -10.18 14.88 -15.82
N MET A 138 -9.53 13.79 -16.22
CA MET A 138 -9.44 13.36 -17.61
C MET A 138 -10.64 12.53 -18.10
N TYR A 139 -11.54 12.12 -17.20
CA TYR A 139 -12.63 11.20 -17.53
C TYR A 139 -13.96 11.94 -17.76
N PRO A 140 -14.27 12.37 -19.01
CA PRO A 140 -15.56 12.97 -19.31
C PRO A 140 -16.68 11.95 -19.09
N GLY A 141 -17.66 12.31 -18.26
CA GLY A 141 -18.82 11.46 -17.96
C GLY A 141 -18.74 10.68 -16.64
N LEU A 142 -17.87 11.07 -15.71
CA LEU A 142 -17.85 10.53 -14.34
C LEU A 142 -19.23 10.66 -13.64
N GLU A 143 -20.00 11.71 -13.95
CA GLU A 143 -21.40 11.83 -13.50
C GLU A 143 -22.26 10.64 -13.97
N ASN A 144 -22.20 10.29 -15.26
CA ASN A 144 -22.89 9.12 -15.82
C ASN A 144 -22.36 7.78 -15.23
N TYR A 145 -21.14 7.78 -14.69
CA TYR A 145 -20.48 6.61 -14.10
C TYR A 145 -21.12 6.22 -12.76
N THR A 146 -21.47 7.22 -11.93
CA THR A 146 -22.19 6.99 -10.65
C THR A 146 -23.65 6.55 -10.85
N GLU A 147 -24.25 6.88 -11.99
CA GLU A 147 -25.65 6.54 -12.29
C GLU A 147 -25.82 5.13 -12.86
N GLY A 148 -24.77 4.53 -13.43
CA GLY A 148 -24.81 3.22 -14.09
C GLY A 148 -24.11 2.06 -13.36
N LEU A 149 -23.25 2.34 -12.38
CA LEU A 149 -22.54 1.33 -11.62
C LEU A 149 -23.19 1.05 -10.26
N GLY A 150 -23.14 -0.23 -9.87
CA GLY A 150 -23.40 -0.59 -8.49
C GLY A 150 -22.40 0.13 -7.57
N HIS A 151 -22.91 0.68 -6.48
CA HIS A 151 -22.07 1.22 -5.42
C HIS A 151 -22.12 0.29 -4.20
N TYR A 152 -21.11 0.44 -3.37
CA TYR A 152 -21.00 -0.19 -2.07
C TYR A 152 -21.13 0.88 -0.99
N ASP A 153 -22.19 0.83 -0.21
CA ASP A 153 -22.32 1.64 1.00
C ASP A 153 -21.50 1.01 2.14
N LEU A 154 -20.71 1.84 2.82
CA LEU A 154 -19.96 1.38 4.00
C LEU A 154 -20.93 0.98 5.12
N ASP A 155 -20.67 -0.16 5.73
CA ASP A 155 -21.38 -0.54 6.96
C ASP A 155 -20.92 0.30 8.17
N ALA A 156 -21.56 0.11 9.32
CA ALA A 156 -21.27 0.90 10.52
C ALA A 156 -19.81 0.79 11.00
N GLY A 157 -19.19 -0.40 10.92
CA GLY A 157 -17.82 -0.62 11.38
C GLY A 157 -16.79 -0.05 10.41
N GLU A 158 -17.09 -0.13 9.11
CA GLU A 158 -16.27 0.48 8.08
C GLU A 158 -16.35 1.99 8.10
N LEU A 159 -17.56 2.54 8.28
CA LEU A 159 -17.78 3.97 8.45
C LEU A 159 -17.01 4.48 9.67
N GLU A 160 -17.03 3.76 10.79
CA GLU A 160 -16.23 4.09 11.98
C GLU A 160 -14.72 4.11 11.66
N THR A 161 -14.24 3.12 10.89
CA THR A 161 -12.84 3.03 10.49
C THR A 161 -12.42 4.21 9.61
N VAL A 162 -13.18 4.53 8.56
CA VAL A 162 -12.84 5.67 7.68
C VAL A 162 -12.97 7.01 8.40
N ARG A 163 -13.96 7.17 9.31
CA ARG A 163 -14.06 8.35 10.18
C ARG A 163 -12.82 8.52 11.04
N PHE A 164 -12.31 7.42 11.59
CA PHE A 164 -11.08 7.42 12.36
C PHE A 164 -9.86 7.81 11.53
N LEU A 165 -9.71 7.24 10.33
CA LEU A 165 -8.56 7.46 9.44
C LEU A 165 -8.56 8.89 8.88
N ALA A 166 -9.67 9.33 8.28
CA ALA A 166 -9.81 10.66 7.69
C ALA A 166 -9.99 11.77 8.75
N ARG A 167 -10.20 11.42 10.03
CA ARG A 167 -10.49 12.35 11.13
C ARG A 167 -11.72 13.23 10.85
N ARG A 168 -12.71 12.66 10.18
CA ARG A 168 -13.90 13.35 9.74
C ARG A 168 -15.13 12.53 10.07
N ASN A 169 -16.19 13.18 10.57
CA ASN A 169 -17.40 12.49 11.00
C ASN A 169 -18.39 12.35 9.83
N TYR A 170 -18.04 11.58 8.79
CA TYR A 170 -18.95 11.32 7.66
C TYR A 170 -20.27 10.73 8.12
N ASP A 171 -21.40 11.17 7.59
CA ASP A 171 -22.70 10.56 7.88
C ASP A 171 -22.90 9.28 7.05
N SER A 172 -22.41 9.28 5.81
CA SER A 172 -22.33 8.10 4.94
C SER A 172 -21.15 8.20 3.96
N VAL A 173 -20.71 7.05 3.45
CA VAL A 173 -19.74 6.92 2.36
C VAL A 173 -20.21 5.82 1.42
N ALA A 174 -20.29 6.13 0.13
CA ALA A 174 -20.53 5.20 -0.95
C ALA A 174 -19.26 5.07 -1.81
N VAL A 175 -18.90 3.84 -2.16
CA VAL A 175 -17.74 3.53 -3.02
C VAL A 175 -18.23 3.02 -4.36
N TYR A 176 -17.77 3.65 -5.42
CA TYR A 176 -17.91 3.20 -6.79
C TYR A 176 -16.55 2.67 -7.23
N GLU A 177 -16.49 1.48 -7.79
CA GLU A 177 -15.24 0.94 -8.31
C GLU A 177 -15.19 1.10 -9.82
N SER A 178 -14.09 1.66 -10.30
CA SER A 178 -13.83 1.95 -11.70
C SER A 178 -12.58 1.21 -12.16
N GLU A 179 -12.48 0.97 -13.46
CA GLU A 179 -11.26 0.47 -14.10
C GLU A 179 -10.79 1.45 -15.18
N PHE A 180 -9.51 1.80 -15.15
CA PHE A 180 -8.87 2.61 -16.18
C PHE A 180 -7.46 2.10 -16.44
N GLN A 181 -7.14 1.83 -17.71
CA GLN A 181 -5.83 1.28 -18.12
C GLN A 181 -5.43 0.04 -17.30
N ASP A 182 -6.37 -0.91 -17.14
CA ASP A 182 -6.20 -2.16 -16.38
C ASP A 182 -5.90 -1.98 -14.88
N ARG A 183 -6.17 -0.80 -14.33
CA ARG A 183 -6.10 -0.53 -12.89
C ARG A 183 -7.48 -0.25 -12.33
N SER A 184 -7.86 -0.98 -11.29
CA SER A 184 -9.03 -0.62 -10.50
C SER A 184 -8.73 0.57 -9.60
N PHE A 185 -9.69 1.47 -9.42
CA PHE A 185 -9.60 2.58 -8.47
C PHE A 185 -10.98 2.93 -7.90
N PRO A 186 -11.02 3.46 -6.66
CA PRO A 186 -12.27 3.88 -6.06
C PRO A 186 -12.68 5.27 -6.54
N PHE A 187 -13.97 5.54 -6.52
CA PHE A 187 -14.55 6.87 -6.49
C PHE A 187 -15.51 6.93 -5.31
N PHE A 188 -15.27 7.87 -4.41
CA PHE A 188 -16.05 8.05 -3.19
C PHE A 188 -17.07 9.18 -3.35
N SER A 189 -18.31 8.91 -2.91
CA SER A 189 -19.33 9.92 -2.61
C SER A 189 -19.60 9.90 -1.11
N VAL A 190 -19.54 11.06 -0.46
CA VAL A 190 -19.64 11.16 1.01
C VAL A 190 -20.68 12.19 1.39
N SER A 191 -21.45 11.90 2.45
CA SER A 191 -22.22 12.91 3.14
C SER A 191 -21.54 13.31 4.45
N TYR A 192 -21.54 14.60 4.72
CA TYR A 192 -20.94 15.18 5.93
C TYR A 192 -21.68 16.45 6.29
N ALA A 193 -22.25 16.49 7.49
CA ALA A 193 -23.14 17.56 7.93
C ALA A 193 -24.29 17.72 6.93
N ASP A 194 -24.53 18.93 6.42
CA ASP A 194 -25.65 19.21 5.50
C ASP A 194 -25.27 19.11 4.01
N GLY A 195 -24.10 18.56 3.68
CA GLY A 195 -23.56 18.52 2.32
C GLY A 195 -23.19 17.13 1.83
N VAL A 196 -23.19 16.98 0.50
CA VAL A 196 -22.68 15.81 -0.22
C VAL A 196 -21.58 16.27 -1.17
N TYR A 197 -20.48 15.54 -1.20
CA TYR A 197 -19.36 15.82 -2.09
C TYR A 197 -18.61 14.53 -2.45
N ASP A 198 -17.72 14.60 -3.42
CA ASP A 198 -17.07 13.42 -3.98
C ASP A 198 -15.54 13.56 -4.09
N SER A 199 -14.90 12.51 -4.61
CA SER A 199 -13.44 12.40 -4.71
C SER A 199 -12.75 13.55 -5.47
N ARG A 200 -13.45 14.23 -6.39
CA ARG A 200 -12.91 15.40 -7.12
C ARG A 200 -12.74 16.62 -6.22
N THR A 201 -13.53 16.69 -5.17
CA THR A 201 -13.60 17.82 -4.24
C THR A 201 -13.03 17.52 -2.86
N MET A 202 -12.66 16.26 -2.61
CA MET A 202 -11.96 15.84 -1.40
C MET A 202 -10.59 16.52 -1.30
N GLY A 203 -10.18 16.88 -0.08
CA GLY A 203 -8.78 17.23 0.16
C GLY A 203 -7.88 16.01 -0.08
N THR A 204 -6.67 16.21 -0.60
CA THR A 204 -5.78 15.09 -0.97
C THR A 204 -5.48 14.14 0.20
N GLY A 205 -5.33 14.66 1.43
CA GLY A 205 -5.13 13.81 2.62
C GLY A 205 -6.36 13.00 3.01
N GLU A 206 -7.56 13.52 2.72
CA GLU A 206 -8.83 12.83 2.91
C GLU A 206 -8.96 11.68 1.90
N LEU A 207 -8.74 11.97 0.62
CA LEU A 207 -8.74 10.98 -0.44
C LEU A 207 -7.69 9.88 -0.19
N ALA A 208 -6.47 10.25 0.23
CA ALA A 208 -5.41 9.30 0.54
C ALA A 208 -5.79 8.33 1.68
N ALA A 209 -6.46 8.83 2.73
CA ALA A 209 -6.90 7.99 3.83
C ALA A 209 -7.98 6.97 3.39
N LEU A 210 -8.95 7.41 2.58
CA LEU A 210 -10.00 6.55 2.04
C LEU A 210 -9.44 5.55 1.02
N PHE A 211 -8.51 5.98 0.16
CA PHE A 211 -7.81 5.12 -0.78
C PHE A 211 -7.03 4.01 -0.06
N LEU A 212 -6.24 4.34 0.96
CA LEU A 212 -5.50 3.35 1.75
C LEU A 212 -6.44 2.34 2.41
N TRP A 213 -7.56 2.80 2.98
CA TRP A 213 -8.58 1.90 3.53
C TRP A 213 -9.13 0.95 2.46
N TRP A 214 -9.52 1.48 1.30
CA TRP A 214 -10.06 0.71 0.19
C TRP A 214 -9.06 -0.33 -0.34
N ALA A 215 -7.81 0.09 -0.58
CA ALA A 215 -6.75 -0.77 -1.10
C ALA A 215 -6.42 -1.91 -0.12
N LEU A 216 -6.31 -1.59 1.18
CA LEU A 216 -6.06 -2.60 2.22
C LEU A 216 -7.24 -3.57 2.40
N LYS A 217 -8.48 -3.08 2.27
CA LYS A 217 -9.68 -3.93 2.35
C LYS A 217 -9.75 -4.92 1.19
N ARG A 218 -9.28 -4.53 0.00
CA ARG A 218 -9.25 -5.37 -1.20
C ARG A 218 -8.08 -6.34 -1.26
N ALA A 219 -7.03 -6.10 -0.48
CA ALA A 219 -5.84 -6.95 -0.50
C ALA A 219 -6.21 -8.42 -0.21
N GLU A 220 -5.71 -9.32 -1.04
CA GLU A 220 -6.02 -10.74 -0.93
C GLU A 220 -5.55 -11.32 0.41
N LYS A 221 -6.30 -12.29 0.95
CA LYS A 221 -5.87 -12.99 2.16
C LYS A 221 -4.57 -13.74 1.91
N ASN A 222 -3.66 -13.69 2.88
CA ASN A 222 -2.33 -14.30 2.81
C ASN A 222 -1.41 -13.70 1.72
N SER A 223 -1.73 -12.50 1.24
CA SER A 223 -0.84 -11.70 0.39
C SER A 223 0.33 -11.11 1.17
N ILE A 224 1.39 -10.74 0.43
CA ILE A 224 2.44 -9.87 0.94
C ILE A 224 2.09 -8.44 0.51
N LEU A 225 1.92 -7.56 1.50
CA LEU A 225 1.65 -6.13 1.26
C LEU A 225 2.92 -5.30 1.36
N LEU A 226 3.20 -4.53 0.32
CA LEU A 226 4.26 -3.54 0.26
C LEU A 226 3.61 -2.16 0.13
N VAL A 227 3.77 -1.31 1.15
CA VAL A 227 3.14 0.02 1.18
C VAL A 227 4.22 1.10 1.16
N GLU A 228 4.34 1.82 0.05
CA GLU A 228 5.20 2.99 -0.11
C GLU A 228 4.49 4.26 0.37
N GLU A 229 5.21 5.03 1.19
CA GLU A 229 4.84 6.38 1.64
C GLU A 229 3.38 6.56 2.09
N PRO A 230 2.83 5.68 2.97
CA PRO A 230 1.46 5.81 3.44
C PRO A 230 1.16 7.15 4.13
N GLU A 231 2.19 7.87 4.57
CA GLU A 231 2.10 9.17 5.22
C GLU A 231 2.04 10.38 4.28
N SER A 232 2.33 10.23 2.98
CA SER A 232 2.68 11.36 2.09
C SER A 232 1.67 12.52 2.06
N PHE A 233 0.37 12.23 2.20
CA PHE A 233 -0.68 13.26 2.24
C PHE A 233 -1.36 13.39 3.61
N LEU A 234 -0.95 12.57 4.58
CA LEU A 234 -1.57 12.55 5.90
C LEU A 234 -0.95 13.64 6.77
N SER A 235 -1.80 14.49 7.32
CA SER A 235 -1.34 15.51 8.26
C SER A 235 -0.86 14.88 9.57
N PRO A 236 0.29 15.31 10.13
CA PRO A 236 0.72 14.84 11.43
C PRO A 236 -0.33 15.24 12.48
N VAL A 237 -0.66 14.31 13.36
CA VAL A 237 -1.54 14.61 14.50
C VAL A 237 -0.81 15.62 15.38
N LYS A 238 -1.38 16.82 15.57
CA LYS A 238 -0.94 17.69 16.66
C LYS A 238 -1.09 16.89 17.96
N PRO A 239 -0.01 16.61 18.72
CA PRO A 239 -0.19 16.11 20.07
C PRO A 239 -1.08 17.13 20.78
N SER A 240 -2.16 16.66 21.41
CA SER A 240 -3.00 17.52 22.22
C SER A 240 -2.08 18.21 23.21
N SER A 241 -1.96 19.54 23.13
CA SER A 241 -1.31 20.33 24.17
C SER A 241 -2.12 20.12 25.43
N SER A 242 -1.67 19.20 26.28
CA SER A 242 -2.13 19.11 27.65
C SER A 242 -1.66 20.38 28.35
N ALA A 243 -2.56 21.34 28.49
CA ALA A 243 -2.51 22.36 29.52
C ALA A 243 -3.15 21.80 30.79
#